data_AF-A0A5C8PHQ0-F1
#
_entry.id   AF-A0A5C8PHQ0-F1
#
_cell.length_a   1.000
_cell.length_b   1.000
_cell.length_c   1.000
_cell.angle_alpha   90.00
_cell.angle_beta   90.00
_cell.angle_gamma   90.00
#
_symmetry.space_group_name_H-M   'P 1'
#
loop_
_entity.id
_entity.type
_entity.pdbx_description
1 polymer ?
#
loop_
_entity_poly.entity_id
_entity_poly.type
_entity_poly.pdbx_seq_one_letter_code
_entity_poly.pdbx_strand_id
1 'polypeptide(L)'
;MFLALSVLALLLVAVTMGLSLAHALEFPGKLRLDEPTYRSVQAIYYPGFTVGGLVGEFGGMLVLAVLLFLTSTNTDRFWWTAAALSLLIVGHATYWLVTHPVNSAWLKDTQLGGASQFFFGLLSAPDADWRHMRNVWEWSHVARAGFATLGFLSMTMAVAR
;
A
#
# COMPACT_ATOMS: atom_id res chain seq x y z
N MET A 1 -17.65 -11.90 19.32
CA MET A 1 -16.18 -11.76 19.15
C MET A 1 -15.78 -11.89 17.68
N PHE A 2 -16.09 -12.99 17.00
CA PHE A 2 -15.71 -13.20 15.60
C PHE A 2 -16.25 -12.15 14.62
N LEU A 3 -17.52 -11.76 14.76
CA LEU A 3 -18.12 -10.72 13.92
C LEU A 3 -17.41 -9.36 14.09
N ALA A 4 -17.18 -8.93 15.34
CA ALA A 4 -16.50 -7.67 15.63
C ALA A 4 -15.08 -7.64 15.03
N LEU A 5 -14.32 -8.73 15.15
CA LEU A 5 -12.99 -8.85 14.54
C LEU A 5 -13.04 -8.80 13.00
N SER A 6 -14.08 -9.39 12.41
CA SER A 6 -14.27 -9.40 10.95
C SER A 6 -14.68 -8.02 10.41
N VAL A 7 -15.53 -7.30 11.15
CA VAL A 7 -15.88 -5.91 10.83
C VAL A 7 -14.67 -5.00 10.97
N LEU A 8 -13.85 -5.19 12.00
CA LEU A 8 -12.60 -4.44 12.17
C LEU A 8 -11.63 -4.74 11.02
N ALA A 9 -11.44 -6.02 10.66
CA ALA A 9 -10.61 -6.40 9.51
C ALA A 9 -11.09 -5.73 8.23
N LEU A 10 -12.40 -5.80 7.95
CA LEU A 10 -13.02 -5.19 6.77
C LEU A 10 -12.79 -3.67 6.74
N LEU A 11 -12.97 -2.99 7.88
CA LEU A 11 -12.74 -1.55 7.99
C LEU A 11 -11.29 -1.18 7.68
N LEU A 12 -10.31 -1.88 8.24
CA LEU A 12 -8.89 -1.60 8.03
C LEU A 12 -8.45 -1.86 6.58
N VAL A 13 -8.96 -2.95 5.99
CA VAL A 13 -8.75 -3.25 4.57
C VAL A 13 -9.41 -2.19 3.68
N ALA A 14 -10.60 -1.72 4.04
CA ALA A 14 -11.29 -0.65 3.31
C ALA A 14 -10.53 0.68 3.37
N VAL A 15 -9.95 1.04 4.52
CA VAL A 15 -9.08 2.22 4.66
C VAL A 15 -7.85 2.09 3.75
N THR A 16 -7.18 0.93 3.77
CA THR A 16 -6.02 0.63 2.90
C THR A 16 -6.37 0.78 1.43
N MET A 17 -7.51 0.19 1.01
CA MET A 17 -8.03 0.31 -0.35
C MET A 17 -8.35 1.76 -0.69
N GLY A 18 -9.06 2.48 0.17
CA GLY A 18 -9.48 3.86 -0.09
C GLY A 18 -8.30 4.79 -0.33
N LEU A 19 -7.26 4.71 0.50
CA LEU A 19 -6.04 5.50 0.33
C LEU A 19 -5.28 5.13 -0.95
N SER A 20 -5.12 3.84 -1.22
CA SER A 20 -4.42 3.36 -2.42
C SER A 20 -5.16 3.72 -3.71
N LEU A 21 -6.50 3.60 -3.70
CA LEU A 21 -7.35 3.93 -4.83
C LEU A 21 -7.39 5.44 -5.07
N ALA A 22 -7.53 6.26 -4.03
CA ALA A 22 -7.47 7.71 -4.15
C ALA A 22 -6.16 8.14 -4.82
N HIS A 23 -5.03 7.58 -4.38
CA HIS A 23 -3.75 7.82 -4.99
C HIS A 23 -3.70 7.44 -6.47
N ALA A 24 -4.14 6.23 -6.82
CA ALA A 24 -4.14 5.74 -8.20
C ALA A 24 -5.02 6.61 -9.13
N LEU A 25 -6.13 7.15 -8.62
CA LEU A 25 -7.04 8.00 -9.39
C LEU A 25 -6.47 9.39 -9.69
N GLU A 26 -5.44 9.84 -8.97
CA GLU A 26 -4.74 11.09 -9.25
C GLU A 26 -3.76 10.97 -10.43
N PHE A 27 -3.37 9.74 -10.80
CA PHE A 27 -2.33 9.49 -11.79
C PHE A 27 -2.60 10.14 -13.16
N PRO A 28 -3.81 10.06 -13.77
CA PRO A 28 -4.08 10.76 -15.02
C PRO A 28 -3.89 12.28 -14.93
N GLY A 29 -4.14 12.87 -13.76
CA GLY A 29 -3.85 14.26 -13.46
C GLY A 29 -2.36 14.55 -13.46
N LYS A 30 -1.61 13.76 -12.69
CA LYS A 30 -0.17 13.90 -12.52
C LYS A 30 0.64 13.68 -13.79
N LEU A 31 0.15 12.87 -14.73
CA LEU A 31 0.81 12.64 -16.03
C LEU A 31 1.02 13.93 -16.83
N ARG A 32 0.19 14.96 -16.58
CA ARG A 32 0.19 16.26 -17.26
C ARG A 32 1.10 17.31 -16.60
N LEU A 33 1.67 17.00 -15.44
CA LEU A 33 2.53 17.92 -14.70
C LEU A 33 3.95 17.91 -15.26
N ASP A 34 4.61 19.07 -15.17
CA ASP A 34 6.07 19.14 -15.31
C ASP A 34 6.75 18.57 -14.05
N GLU A 35 8.06 18.35 -14.14
CA GLU A 35 8.82 17.71 -13.04
C GLU A 35 8.74 18.49 -11.72
N PRO A 36 8.96 19.83 -11.68
CA PRO A 36 8.90 20.57 -10.43
C PRO A 36 7.52 20.47 -9.76
N THR A 37 6.44 20.64 -10.53
CA THR A 37 5.08 20.55 -9.99
C THR A 37 4.76 19.13 -9.53
N TYR A 38 5.16 18.12 -10.30
CA TYR A 38 4.98 16.70 -9.92
C TYR A 38 5.65 16.39 -8.58
N ARG A 39 6.88 16.87 -8.35
CA ARG A 39 7.60 16.67 -7.09
C ARG A 39 6.94 17.43 -5.94
N SER A 40 6.50 18.67 -6.16
CA SER A 40 5.81 19.48 -5.14
C SER A 40 4.52 18.84 -4.65
N VAL A 41 3.71 18.25 -5.54
CA VAL A 41 2.43 17.63 -5.14
C VAL A 41 2.62 16.36 -4.32
N GLN A 42 3.78 15.69 -4.34
CA GLN A 42 4.00 14.49 -3.51
C GLN A 42 3.95 14.80 -2.00
N ALA A 43 4.23 16.04 -1.60
CA ALA A 43 4.21 16.44 -0.19
C ALA A 43 2.79 16.35 0.43
N ILE A 44 1.73 16.43 -0.38
CA ILE A 44 0.34 16.43 0.12
C ILE A 44 -0.05 15.11 0.81
N TYR A 45 0.67 14.02 0.55
CA TYR A 45 0.41 12.72 1.16
C TYR A 45 0.86 12.67 2.63
N TYR A 46 1.74 13.57 3.06
CA TYR A 46 2.24 13.59 4.42
C TYR A 46 1.41 14.51 5.34
N PRO A 47 1.15 14.12 6.60
CA PRO A 47 1.40 12.81 7.20
C PRO A 47 0.23 11.82 7.01
N GLY A 48 -0.89 12.27 6.45
CA GLY A 48 -2.17 11.53 6.45
C GLY A 48 -2.09 10.14 5.83
N PHE A 49 -1.44 10.01 4.67
CA PHE A 49 -1.27 8.71 4.00
C PHE A 49 -0.26 7.82 4.73
N THR A 50 0.72 8.40 5.42
CA THR A 50 1.66 7.63 6.25
C THR A 50 0.95 7.01 7.44
N VAL A 51 0.16 7.80 8.17
CA VAL A 51 -0.62 7.31 9.32
C VAL A 51 -1.70 6.34 8.86
N GLY A 52 -2.42 6.69 7.80
CA GLY A 52 -3.47 5.84 7.23
C GLY A 52 -2.93 4.52 6.67
N GLY A 53 -1.74 4.53 6.06
CA GLY A 53 -1.03 3.33 5.64
C GLY A 53 -0.58 2.49 6.82
N LEU A 54 -0.04 3.09 7.88
CA LEU A 54 0.35 2.36 9.09
C LEU A 54 -0.85 1.70 9.77
N VAL A 55 -1.93 2.47 10.00
CA VAL A 55 -3.11 1.95 10.69
C VAL A 55 -3.87 0.96 9.80
N GLY A 56 -4.12 1.32 8.54
CA GLY A 56 -4.88 0.51 7.60
C GLY A 56 -4.11 -0.75 7.17
N GLU A 57 -2.92 -0.60 6.59
CA GLU A 57 -2.21 -1.71 5.93
C GLU A 57 -1.62 -2.66 6.98
N PHE A 58 -0.80 -2.17 7.91
CA PHE A 58 -0.22 -3.02 8.96
C PHE A 58 -1.27 -3.51 9.95
N GLY A 59 -2.16 -2.63 10.41
CA GLY A 59 -3.25 -3.04 11.30
C GLY A 59 -4.17 -4.06 10.63
N GLY A 60 -4.50 -3.87 9.35
CA GLY A 60 -5.31 -4.80 8.56
C GLY A 60 -4.63 -6.16 8.43
N MET A 61 -3.34 -6.21 8.07
CA MET A 61 -2.58 -7.47 8.00
C MET A 61 -2.55 -8.20 9.34
N LEU A 62 -2.31 -7.49 10.45
CA LEU A 62 -2.28 -8.09 11.79
C LEU A 62 -3.64 -8.68 12.17
N VAL A 63 -4.72 -7.93 11.99
CA VAL A 63 -6.07 -8.37 12.31
C VAL A 63 -6.50 -9.54 11.42
N LEU A 64 -6.17 -9.50 10.12
CA LEU A 64 -6.42 -10.62 9.21
C LEU A 64 -5.66 -11.88 9.61
N ALA A 65 -4.39 -11.77 10.05
CA ALA A 65 -3.62 -12.91 10.52
C ALA A 65 -4.24 -13.55 11.77
N VAL A 66 -4.69 -12.73 12.73
CA VAL A 66 -5.42 -13.22 13.92
C VAL A 66 -6.74 -13.86 13.51
N LEU A 67 -7.51 -13.23 12.62
CA LEU A 67 -8.78 -13.77 12.14
C LEU A 67 -8.59 -15.11 11.42
N LEU A 68 -7.55 -15.22 10.59
CA LEU A 68 -7.21 -16.43 9.85
C LEU A 68 -6.82 -17.57 10.81
N PHE A 69 -6.00 -17.28 11.82
CA PHE A 69 -5.59 -18.25 12.84
C PHE A 69 -6.79 -18.81 13.63
N LEU A 70 -7.79 -17.97 13.90
CA LEU A 70 -8.99 -18.39 14.62
C LEU A 70 -10.01 -19.13 13.73
N THR A 71 -9.91 -19.01 12.40
CA THR A 71 -10.89 -19.56 11.46
C THR A 71 -10.51 -20.97 11.05
N SER A 72 -11.47 -21.90 11.04
CA SER A 72 -11.22 -23.28 10.66
C SER A 72 -10.90 -23.43 9.17
N THR A 73 -9.86 -24.20 8.84
CA THR A 73 -9.34 -24.39 7.47
C THR A 73 -10.31 -25.08 6.51
N ASN A 74 -11.33 -25.76 7.04
CA ASN A 74 -12.38 -26.43 6.26
C ASN A 74 -13.57 -25.51 5.90
N THR A 75 -13.43 -24.19 6.04
CA THR A 75 -14.49 -23.21 5.75
C THR A 75 -14.11 -22.29 4.59
N ASP A 76 -15.08 -21.88 3.78
CA ASP A 76 -14.88 -20.88 2.71
C ASP A 76 -14.30 -19.57 3.27
N ARG A 77 -14.76 -19.20 4.47
CA ARG A 77 -14.32 -18.02 5.22
C ARG A 77 -12.81 -17.99 5.44
N PHE A 78 -12.20 -19.14 5.72
CA PHE A 78 -10.75 -19.25 5.88
C PHE A 78 -10.04 -18.86 4.59
N TRP A 79 -10.45 -19.43 3.46
CA TRP A 79 -9.81 -19.19 2.17
C TRP A 79 -9.99 -17.75 1.67
N TRP A 80 -11.17 -17.15 1.88
CA TRP A 80 -11.39 -15.73 1.59
C TRP A 80 -10.58 -14.79 2.50
N THR A 81 -10.40 -15.15 3.77
CA THR A 81 -9.53 -14.40 4.70
C THR A 81 -8.06 -14.54 4.31
N ALA A 82 -7.63 -15.75 3.93
CA ALA A 82 -6.26 -16.03 3.48
C ALA A 82 -5.93 -15.28 2.20
N ALA A 83 -6.85 -15.24 1.23
CA ALA A 83 -6.72 -14.47 0.01
C ALA A 83 -6.62 -12.96 0.30
N ALA A 84 -7.44 -12.43 1.20
CA ALA A 84 -7.36 -11.02 1.60
C ALA A 84 -5.99 -10.68 2.22
N LEU A 85 -5.50 -11.51 3.15
CA LEU A 85 -4.18 -11.33 3.77
C LEU A 85 -3.05 -11.41 2.73
N SER A 86 -3.11 -12.41 1.84
CA SER A 86 -2.09 -12.61 0.80
C SER A 86 -2.02 -11.41 -0.16
N LEU A 87 -3.17 -10.87 -0.56
CA LEU A 87 -3.23 -9.68 -1.42
C LEU A 87 -2.64 -8.44 -0.74
N LEU A 88 -2.91 -8.23 0.55
CA LEU A 88 -2.29 -7.14 1.30
C LEU A 88 -0.77 -7.34 1.43
N ILE A 89 -0.30 -8.57 1.68
CA ILE A 89 1.14 -8.88 1.72
C ILE A 89 1.80 -8.59 0.37
N VAL A 90 1.18 -8.98 -0.74
CA VAL A 90 1.72 -8.71 -2.10
C VAL A 90 1.72 -7.20 -2.38
N GLY A 91 0.67 -6.48 -1.98
CA GLY A 91 0.63 -5.01 -2.06
C GLY A 91 1.75 -4.36 -1.25
N HIS A 92 1.99 -4.85 -0.03
CA HIS A 92 3.06 -4.36 0.83
C HIS A 92 4.45 -4.74 0.30
N ALA A 93 4.62 -5.93 -0.27
CA ALA A 93 5.86 -6.33 -0.94
C ALA A 93 6.14 -5.44 -2.16
N THR A 94 5.11 -5.06 -2.91
CA THR A 94 5.23 -4.12 -4.05
C THR A 94 5.79 -2.77 -3.60
N TYR A 95 5.42 -2.28 -2.40
CA TYR A 95 6.02 -1.09 -1.83
C TYR A 95 7.54 -1.24 -1.68
N TRP A 96 7.97 -2.29 -0.98
CA TRP A 96 9.39 -2.48 -0.65
C TRP A 96 10.25 -2.77 -1.87
N LEU A 97 9.70 -3.52 -2.84
CA LEU A 97 10.46 -3.98 -4.00
C LEU A 97 10.43 -3.01 -5.17
N VAL A 98 9.45 -2.09 -5.23
CA VAL A 98 9.25 -1.20 -6.40
C VAL A 98 9.14 0.27 -5.97
N THR A 99 8.21 0.59 -5.07
CA THR A 99 7.94 1.99 -4.70
C THR A 99 9.10 2.62 -3.90
N HIS A 100 9.59 1.92 -2.89
CA HIS A 100 10.63 2.37 -1.98
C HIS A 100 11.98 2.65 -2.69
N PRO A 101 12.46 1.77 -3.59
CA PRO A 101 13.63 2.05 -4.44
C PRO A 101 13.56 3.36 -5.22
N VAL A 102 12.36 3.77 -5.63
CA VAL A 102 12.16 5.01 -6.37
C VAL A 102 12.07 6.22 -5.42
N ASN A 103 11.52 6.04 -4.21
CA ASN A 103 11.51 7.07 -3.16
C ASN A 103 12.93 7.49 -2.74
N SER A 104 13.85 6.53 -2.63
CA SER A 104 15.24 6.84 -2.29
C SER A 104 15.95 7.65 -3.37
N ALA A 105 15.65 7.38 -4.64
CA ALA A 105 16.17 8.15 -5.76
C ALA A 105 15.55 9.56 -5.85
N TRP A 106 14.29 9.76 -5.46
CA TRP A 106 13.69 11.11 -5.34
C TRP A 106 14.32 11.96 -4.25
N LEU A 107 14.81 11.33 -3.18
CA LEU A 107 15.43 11.98 -2.02
C LEU A 107 16.95 12.13 -2.14
N LYS A 108 17.58 11.71 -3.25
CA LYS A 108 19.05 11.69 -3.38
C LYS A 108 19.70 13.07 -3.17
N ASP A 109 18.99 14.14 -3.52
CA ASP A 109 19.46 15.53 -3.39
C ASP A 109 18.99 16.19 -2.07
N THR A 110 18.26 15.46 -1.23
CA THR A 110 17.83 15.92 0.09
C THR A 110 18.86 15.46 1.11
N GLN A 111 19.44 16.38 1.90
CA GLN A 111 20.35 16.00 3.00
C GLN A 111 19.58 15.25 4.08
N LEU A 112 19.55 13.92 3.97
CA LEU A 112 19.00 13.02 4.97
C LEU A 112 20.12 12.62 5.95
N GLY A 113 19.98 12.95 7.23
CA GLY A 113 20.94 12.55 8.27
C GLY A 113 20.60 11.22 8.93
N GLY A 114 21.61 10.44 9.31
CA GLY A 114 21.49 9.31 10.23
C GLY A 114 20.70 8.10 9.69
N ALA A 115 19.71 7.63 10.45
CA ALA A 115 18.93 6.41 10.14
C ALA A 115 18.16 6.50 8.81
N SER A 116 17.77 7.70 8.39
CA SER A 116 17.09 7.97 7.12
C SER A 116 17.99 7.62 5.92
N GLN A 117 19.27 7.98 5.98
CA GLN A 117 20.23 7.69 4.91
C GLN A 117 20.43 6.18 4.73
N PHE A 118 20.51 5.44 5.84
CA PHE A 118 20.61 3.97 5.81
C PHE A 118 19.34 3.31 5.25
N PHE A 119 18.17 3.77 5.71
CA PHE A 119 16.87 3.24 5.27
C PHE A 119 16.66 3.38 3.76
N PHE A 120 16.95 4.55 3.18
CA PHE A 120 16.80 4.79 1.75
C PHE A 120 17.95 4.23 0.89
N GLY A 121 19.14 3.99 1.47
CA GLY A 121 20.26 3.33 0.78
C GLY A 121 20.04 1.83 0.54
N LEU A 122 19.13 1.20 1.28
CA LEU A 122 18.74 -0.18 1.05
C LEU A 122 17.82 -0.25 -0.19
N LEU A 123 18.24 -0.99 -1.22
CA LEU A 123 17.49 -1.18 -2.48
C LEU A 123 17.28 0.08 -3.33
N SER A 124 18.25 1.00 -3.42
CA SER A 124 18.11 2.20 -4.28
C SER A 124 18.13 1.86 -5.77
N ALA A 125 17.28 2.53 -6.55
CA ALA A 125 17.30 2.42 -8.02
C ALA A 125 18.50 3.21 -8.62
N PRO A 126 19.05 2.79 -9.78
CA PRO A 126 20.03 3.57 -10.52
C PRO A 126 19.45 4.91 -10.99
N ASP A 127 20.31 5.90 -11.25
CA ASP A 127 19.91 7.18 -11.84
C ASP A 127 19.19 6.96 -13.19
N ALA A 128 17.97 7.47 -13.29
CA ALA A 128 17.10 7.34 -14.46
C ALA A 128 16.37 8.65 -14.78
N ASP A 129 15.82 8.76 -15.99
CA ASP A 129 14.95 9.87 -16.39
C ASP A 129 13.75 10.01 -15.42
N TRP A 130 13.41 11.23 -15.03
CA TRP A 130 12.37 11.48 -14.03
C TRP A 130 11.01 10.93 -14.46
N ARG A 131 10.70 10.90 -15.77
CA ARG A 131 9.42 10.34 -16.26
C ARG A 131 9.42 8.83 -16.13
N HIS A 132 10.56 8.17 -16.34
CA HIS A 132 10.70 6.75 -16.06
C HIS A 132 10.45 6.47 -14.58
N MET A 133 11.13 7.19 -13.68
CA MET A 133 10.93 7.06 -12.23
C MET A 133 9.48 7.33 -11.82
N ARG A 134 8.86 8.40 -12.32
CA ARG A 134 7.43 8.68 -12.11
C ARG A 134 6.58 7.50 -12.54
N ASN A 135 6.78 6.98 -13.75
CA ASN A 135 5.94 5.92 -14.27
C ASN A 135 6.07 4.65 -13.41
N VAL A 136 7.27 4.25 -13.01
CA VAL A 136 7.48 3.10 -12.10
C VAL A 136 6.76 3.35 -10.76
N TRP A 137 6.93 4.55 -10.19
CA TRP A 137 6.33 4.92 -8.92
C TRP A 137 4.80 4.90 -8.97
N GLU A 138 4.19 5.58 -9.95
CA GLU A 138 2.74 5.68 -10.11
C GLU A 138 2.11 4.33 -10.47
N TRP A 139 2.70 3.57 -11.40
CA TRP A 139 2.18 2.24 -11.74
C TRP A 139 2.29 1.24 -10.59
N SER A 140 3.32 1.35 -9.74
CA SER A 140 3.38 0.54 -8.52
C SER A 140 2.23 0.87 -7.56
N HIS A 141 1.82 2.13 -7.45
CA HIS A 141 0.66 2.51 -6.65
C HIS A 141 -0.66 2.03 -7.26
N VAL A 142 -0.79 2.07 -8.59
CA VAL A 142 -1.95 1.49 -9.30
C VAL A 142 -2.05 -0.02 -9.03
N ALA A 143 -0.93 -0.74 -9.10
CA ALA A 143 -0.90 -2.17 -8.77
C ALA A 143 -1.32 -2.43 -7.32
N ARG A 144 -0.80 -1.64 -6.37
CA ARG A 144 -1.19 -1.70 -4.94
C ARG A 144 -2.67 -1.41 -4.73
N ALA A 145 -3.24 -0.43 -5.44
CA ALA A 145 -4.68 -0.17 -5.42
C ALA A 145 -5.47 -1.40 -5.90
N GLY A 146 -5.04 -2.05 -6.98
CA GLY A 146 -5.62 -3.29 -7.47
C GLY A 146 -5.60 -4.41 -6.41
N PHE A 147 -4.45 -4.65 -5.79
CA PHE A 147 -4.33 -5.64 -4.71
C PHE A 147 -5.20 -5.32 -3.50
N ALA A 148 -5.23 -4.06 -3.07
CA ALA A 148 -6.05 -3.63 -1.94
C ALA A 148 -7.56 -3.74 -2.24
N THR A 149 -8.01 -3.41 -3.46
CA THR A 149 -9.40 -3.60 -3.89
C THR A 149 -9.78 -5.07 -3.92
N LEU A 150 -8.95 -5.93 -4.49
CA LEU A 150 -9.19 -7.37 -4.47
C LEU A 150 -9.19 -7.92 -3.04
N GLY A 151 -8.31 -7.43 -2.17
CA GLY A 151 -8.26 -7.78 -0.75
C GLY A 151 -9.54 -7.38 -0.02
N PHE A 152 -10.06 -6.19 -0.29
CA PHE A 152 -11.34 -5.71 0.24
C PHE A 152 -12.51 -6.58 -0.22
N LEU A 153 -12.59 -6.91 -1.51
CA LEU A 153 -13.63 -7.80 -2.04
C LEU A 153 -13.53 -9.18 -1.40
N SER A 154 -12.32 -9.73 -1.27
CA SER A 154 -12.07 -11.02 -0.61
C SER A 154 -12.52 -11.00 0.84
N MET A 155 -12.18 -9.95 1.61
CA MET A 155 -12.62 -9.82 3.00
C MET A 155 -14.15 -9.64 3.10
N THR A 156 -14.77 -8.92 2.16
CA THR A 156 -16.23 -8.79 2.07
C THR A 156 -16.89 -10.15 1.88
N MET A 157 -16.35 -10.99 1.00
CA MET A 157 -16.81 -12.37 0.83
C MET A 157 -16.61 -13.21 2.10
N ALA A 158 -15.51 -13.03 2.83
CA ALA A 158 -15.29 -13.72 4.11
C ALA A 158 -16.30 -13.31 5.20
N VAL A 159 -16.81 -12.07 5.19
CA VAL A 159 -17.88 -11.63 6.12
C VAL A 159 -19.23 -12.27 5.75
N ALA A 160 -19.48 -12.49 4.46
CA ALA A 160 -20.74 -13.04 3.95
C ALA A 160 -20.86 -14.57 4.01
N ARG A 161 -19.82 -15.27 4.51
CA ARG A 161 -19.75 -16.74 4.64
C ARG A 161 -19.56 -17.13 6.10
#